data_AF-A0A7L3BB64-F1
#
_entry.id   AF-A0A7L3BB64-F1
#
_cell.length_a   1.000
_cell.length_b   1.000
_cell.length_c   1.000
_cell.angle_alpha   90.00
_cell.angle_beta   90.00
_cell.angle_gamma   90.00
#
_symmetry.space_group_name_H-M   'P 1'
#
loop_
_entity.id
_entity.type
_entity.pdbx_description
1 polymer ?
#
loop_
_entity_poly.entity_id
_entity_poly.type
_entity_poly.pdbx_seq_one_letter_code
_entity_poly.pdbx_strand_id
1 'polypeptide(L)'
;VCSATGKPAPKISWLDDRDLDGSPEIQHVQNANGTVTVANRLTFSASHLCALVCLLDHPQGRKMKAVCLEKGSEGVQKSIIVVAVIIAVVFLTIMIYCIMRLINRQRKKLKRCIAPRTPAKEKSLQQDLSEKAMSLHMLKDQHIVYQNK
;
A
#
# COMPACT_ATOMS: atom_id res chain seq x y z
N VAL A 1 -31.10 15.51 11.65
CA VAL A 1 -32.42 15.83 12.24
C VAL A 1 -33.09 14.53 12.65
N CYS A 2 -33.71 14.49 13.83
CA CYS A 2 -34.56 13.38 14.28
C CYS A 2 -35.93 13.92 14.68
N SER A 3 -37.02 13.29 14.23
CA SER A 3 -38.39 13.76 14.45
C SER A 3 -39.31 12.61 14.82
N ALA A 4 -40.28 12.89 15.68
CA ALA A 4 -41.30 11.95 16.09
C ALA A 4 -42.62 12.64 16.43
N THR A 5 -43.72 11.95 16.16
CA THR A 5 -45.07 12.43 16.44
C THR A 5 -45.74 11.48 17.42
N GLY A 6 -46.38 12.02 18.47
CA GLY A 6 -47.01 11.21 19.50
C GLY A 6 -48.00 11.97 20.35
N LYS A 7 -48.74 11.21 21.16
CA LYS A 7 -49.58 11.69 22.25
C LYS A 7 -49.38 10.76 23.46
N PRO A 8 -48.83 11.23 24.59
CA PRO A 8 -48.35 12.59 24.86
C PRO A 8 -47.13 12.98 24.01
N ALA A 9 -46.66 14.22 24.10
CA ALA A 9 -45.51 14.69 23.33
C ALA A 9 -44.27 13.79 23.58
N PRO A 10 -43.64 13.24 22.52
CA PRO A 10 -42.47 12.39 22.67
C PRO A 10 -41.25 13.22 23.07
N LYS A 11 -40.33 12.63 23.84
CA LYS A 11 -39.05 13.26 24.20
C LYS A 11 -37.95 12.74 23.27
N ILE A 12 -37.25 13.64 22.59
CA ILE A 12 -36.15 13.31 21.67
C ILE A 12 -34.84 13.87 22.20
N SER A 13 -33.82 13.02 22.27
CA SER A 13 -32.47 13.39 22.70
C SER A 13 -31.43 12.76 21.79
N TRP A 14 -30.25 13.40 21.71
CA TRP A 14 -29.09 12.82 21.03
C TRP A 14 -28.17 12.22 22.08
N LEU A 15 -27.77 10.98 21.84
CA LEU A 15 -26.66 10.35 22.55
C LEU A 15 -25.46 10.40 21.61
N ASP A 16 -24.35 10.91 22.11
CA ASP A 16 -23.06 10.86 21.44
C ASP A 16 -22.03 10.20 22.36
N ASP A 17 -20.99 9.66 21.74
CA ASP A 17 -19.83 9.05 22.39
C ASP A 17 -18.80 10.11 22.81
N ARG A 18 -18.98 11.37 22.38
CA ARG A 18 -18.08 12.51 22.67
C ARG A 18 -18.86 13.80 22.92
N ASP A 19 -18.17 14.80 23.49
CA ASP A 19 -18.72 16.14 23.65
C ASP A 19 -19.00 16.77 22.28
N LEU A 20 -20.28 16.88 21.95
CA LEU A 20 -20.75 17.55 20.75
C LEU A 20 -20.52 19.06 20.91
N ASP A 21 -19.70 19.65 20.04
CA ASP A 21 -19.55 21.11 19.95
C ASP A 21 -20.85 21.84 19.57
N GLY A 22 -21.88 21.10 19.14
CA GLY A 22 -23.17 21.60 18.74
C GLY A 22 -24.23 21.52 19.83
N SER A 23 -24.95 22.62 20.05
CA SER A 23 -26.18 22.62 20.84
C SER A 23 -27.35 22.04 20.03
N PRO A 24 -28.12 21.07 20.57
CA PRO A 24 -29.34 20.61 19.94
C PRO A 24 -30.43 21.69 19.96
N GLU A 25 -31.11 21.87 18.83
CA GLU A 25 -32.26 22.76 18.68
C GLU A 25 -33.54 21.92 18.62
N ILE A 26 -34.45 22.12 19.57
CA ILE A 26 -35.71 21.36 19.67
C ILE A 26 -36.88 22.25 19.25
N GLN A 27 -37.70 21.72 18.34
CA GLN A 27 -38.93 22.35 17.86
C GLN A 27 -40.13 21.47 18.17
N HIS A 28 -41.23 22.12 18.57
CA HIS A 28 -42.51 21.47 18.87
C HIS A 28 -43.59 22.02 17.94
N VAL A 29 -44.33 21.12 17.29
CA VAL A 29 -45.44 21.46 16.41
C VAL A 29 -46.68 20.72 16.88
N GLN A 30 -47.75 21.46 17.13
CA GLN A 30 -49.03 20.90 17.50
C GLN A 30 -49.87 20.64 16.24
N ASN A 31 -50.30 19.40 16.06
CA ASN A 31 -51.05 18.99 14.87
C ASN A 31 -52.56 19.12 15.12
N ALA A 32 -53.34 19.33 14.04
CA ALA A 32 -54.79 19.46 14.11
C ALA A 32 -55.50 18.23 14.72
N ASN A 33 -54.90 17.05 14.62
CA ASN A 33 -55.40 15.80 15.22
C ASN A 33 -55.08 15.68 16.74
N GLY A 34 -54.53 16.72 17.37
CA GLY A 34 -54.21 16.74 18.79
C GLY A 34 -52.96 15.95 19.18
N THR A 35 -52.16 15.49 18.22
CA THR A 35 -50.81 14.95 18.47
C THR A 35 -49.76 16.07 18.47
N VAL A 36 -48.59 15.80 19.04
CA VAL A 36 -47.45 16.72 19.02
C VAL A 36 -46.30 16.08 18.27
N THR A 37 -45.78 16.82 17.28
CA THR A 37 -44.53 16.49 16.59
C THR A 37 -43.38 17.22 17.27
N VAL A 38 -42.34 16.48 17.65
CA VAL A 38 -41.10 17.02 18.19
C VAL A 38 -39.99 16.73 17.19
N ALA A 39 -39.21 17.76 16.84
CA ALA A 39 -38.04 17.63 15.98
C ALA A 39 -36.82 18.18 16.70
N ASN A 40 -35.76 17.38 16.78
CA ASN A 40 -34.48 17.76 17.34
C ASN A 40 -33.43 17.82 16.22
N ARG A 41 -32.85 19.00 16.00
CA ARG A 41 -31.79 19.24 15.03
C ARG A 41 -30.48 19.48 15.78
N LEU A 42 -29.47 18.68 15.43
CA LEU A 42 -28.10 18.86 15.89
C LEU A 42 -27.22 19.11 14.65
N THR A 43 -26.39 20.14 14.74
CA THR A 43 -25.34 20.43 13.75
C THR A 43 -24.00 20.20 14.43
N PHE A 44 -23.14 19.39 13.84
CA PHE A 44 -21.82 19.04 14.38
C PHE A 44 -20.81 18.87 13.25
N SER A 45 -19.52 18.89 13.58
CA SER A 45 -18.45 18.70 12.60
C SER A 45 -18.34 17.25 12.14
N ALA A 46 -18.30 17.03 10.82
CA ALA A 46 -18.12 15.70 10.21
C ALA A 46 -16.66 15.16 10.30
N SER A 47 -15.74 15.91 10.94
CA SER A 47 -14.32 15.54 11.05
C SER A 47 -14.08 14.26 11.86
N HIS A 48 -15.01 13.92 12.74
CA HIS A 48 -14.92 12.75 13.61
C HIS A 48 -15.91 11.69 13.13
N LEU A 49 -15.47 10.43 13.07
CA LEU A 49 -16.35 9.27 12.85
C LEU A 49 -17.37 9.23 13.99
N CYS A 50 -18.49 9.95 13.84
CA CYS A 50 -19.52 10.02 14.85
C CYS A 50 -20.69 9.15 14.41
N ALA A 51 -20.86 8.05 15.16
CA ALA A 51 -22.11 7.32 15.21
C ALA A 51 -22.99 8.02 16.24
N LEU A 52 -23.95 8.81 15.75
CA LEU A 52 -24.86 9.56 16.59
C LEU A 52 -26.12 8.73 16.82
N VAL A 53 -26.63 8.67 18.05
CA VAL A 53 -27.87 7.91 18.32
C VAL A 53 -28.99 8.88 18.67
N CYS A 54 -30.06 8.87 17.88
CA CYS A 54 -31.29 9.52 18.27
C CYS A 54 -32.05 8.59 19.22
N LEU A 55 -32.32 9.07 20.44
CA LEU A 55 -33.13 8.39 21.43
C LEU A 55 -34.52 9.04 21.49
N LEU A 56 -35.54 8.22 21.29
CA LEU A 56 -36.95 8.55 21.50
C LEU A 56 -37.43 7.88 22.78
N ASP A 57 -37.92 8.70 23.71
CA ASP A 57 -38.52 8.27 24.97
C ASP A 57 -40.00 8.65 24.97
N HIS A 58 -40.87 7.65 25.14
CA HIS A 58 -42.32 7.81 25.11
C HIS A 58 -42.98 6.75 26.01
N PRO A 59 -44.15 7.01 26.64
CA PRO A 59 -44.81 6.05 27.53
C PRO A 59 -45.14 4.70 26.88
N GLN A 60 -45.38 4.67 25.56
CA GLN A 60 -45.64 3.43 24.82
C GLN A 60 -44.38 2.63 24.49
N GLY A 61 -43.19 3.15 24.83
CA GLY A 61 -41.93 2.48 24.63
C GLY A 61 -40.83 3.41 24.14
N ARG A 62 -39.60 2.95 24.36
CA ARG A 62 -38.37 3.62 23.95
C ARG A 62 -37.91 3.08 22.59
N LYS A 63 -37.45 3.97 21.71
CA LYS A 63 -36.86 3.62 20.41
C LYS A 63 -35.54 4.36 20.22
N MET A 64 -34.60 3.73 19.53
CA MET A 64 -33.32 4.36 19.19
C MET A 64 -32.99 4.15 17.72
N LYS A 65 -32.34 5.13 17.10
CA LYS A 65 -31.86 5.06 15.73
C LYS A 65 -30.45 5.62 15.64
N ALA A 66 -29.51 4.80 15.20
CA ALA A 66 -28.15 5.22 14.92
C ALA A 66 -28.09 5.95 13.56
N VAL A 67 -27.27 6.99 13.51
CA VAL A 67 -26.94 7.79 12.34
C VAL A 67 -25.42 7.79 12.24
N CYS A 68 -24.90 7.03 11.28
CA CYS A 68 -23.47 6.99 11.01
C CYS A 68 -23.16 7.98 9.89
N LEU A 69 -22.25 8.92 10.13
CA LEU A 69 -21.66 9.67 9.04
C LEU A 69 -20.61 8.80 8.36
N GLU A 70 -20.84 8.47 7.09
CA GLU A 70 -19.81 7.91 6.24
C GLU A 70 -18.71 8.96 6.09
N LYS A 71 -17.56 8.72 6.73
CA LYS A 71 -16.41 9.62 6.58
C LYS A 71 -15.99 9.59 5.12
N GLY A 72 -15.93 10.76 4.50
CA GLY A 72 -15.31 10.93 3.18
C GLY A 72 -13.95 10.24 3.17
N SER A 73 -13.77 9.29 2.26
CA SER A 73 -12.64 8.36 2.17
C SER A 73 -11.28 9.03 1.94
N GLU A 74 -11.22 10.36 1.83
CA GLU A 74 -10.05 11.13 1.42
C GLU A 74 -8.84 10.93 2.34
N GLY A 75 -9.04 10.79 3.66
CA GLY A 75 -7.94 10.55 4.60
C GLY A 75 -7.40 9.12 4.54
N VAL A 76 -8.28 8.14 4.32
CA VAL A 76 -7.94 6.72 4.27
C VAL A 76 -7.21 6.40 2.96
N GLN A 77 -7.65 6.95 1.83
CA GLN A 77 -6.98 6.78 0.54
C GLN A 77 -5.55 7.33 0.55
N LYS A 78 -5.34 8.53 1.12
CA LYS A 78 -3.99 9.11 1.25
C LYS A 78 -3.08 8.23 2.12
N SER A 79 -3.60 7.71 3.23
CA SER A 79 -2.84 6.80 4.10
C SER A 79 -2.49 5.48 3.40
N ILE A 80 -3.40 4.91 2.61
CA ILE A 80 -3.15 3.66 1.86
C ILE A 80 -2.04 3.87 0.83
N ILE A 81 -2.09 4.98 0.08
CA ILE A 81 -1.06 5.30 -0.93
C ILE A 81 0.31 5.45 -0.27
N VAL A 82 0.40 6.18 0.84
CA VAL A 82 1.67 6.37 1.57
C VAL A 82 2.24 5.03 2.05
N VAL A 83 1.40 4.17 2.64
CA VAL A 83 1.82 2.84 3.11
C VAL A 83 2.29 1.97 1.95
N ALA A 84 1.57 1.96 0.82
CA ALA A 84 1.94 1.20 -0.37
C ALA A 84 3.31 1.63 -0.94
N VAL A 85 3.57 2.94 -0.98
CA VAL A 85 4.86 3.49 -1.44
C VAL A 85 6.00 3.07 -0.52
N ILE A 86 5.81 3.13 0.80
CA ILE A 86 6.83 2.70 1.78
C ILE A 86 7.18 1.22 1.57
N ILE A 87 6.16 0.36 1.43
CA ILE A 87 6.35 -1.07 1.19
C ILE A 87 7.16 -1.30 -0.09
N ALA A 88 6.80 -0.64 -1.20
CA ALA A 88 7.51 -0.76 -2.46
C ALA A 88 9.00 -0.37 -2.34
N VAL A 89 9.30 0.74 -1.66
CA VAL A 89 10.68 1.18 -1.42
C VAL A 89 11.46 0.15 -0.61
N VAL A 90 10.88 -0.35 0.49
CA VAL A 90 11.52 -1.39 1.33
C VAL A 90 11.81 -2.65 0.52
N PHE A 91 10.86 -3.13 -0.28
CA PHE A 91 11.08 -4.30 -1.14
C PHE A 91 12.22 -4.08 -2.15
N LEU A 92 12.27 -2.92 -2.81
CA LEU A 92 13.34 -2.59 -3.76
C LEU A 92 14.71 -2.56 -3.08
N THR A 93 14.81 -1.96 -1.88
CA THR A 93 16.08 -1.91 -1.14
C THR A 93 16.59 -3.31 -0.76
N ILE A 94 15.69 -4.21 -0.32
CA ILE A 94 16.02 -5.60 0.01
C ILE A 94 16.49 -6.35 -1.24
N MET A 95 15.79 -6.17 -2.36
CA MET A 95 16.16 -6.80 -3.64
C MET A 95 17.54 -6.37 -4.10
N ILE A 96 17.85 -5.07 -4.08
CA ILE A 96 19.17 -4.53 -4.43
C ILE A 96 20.23 -5.09 -3.49
N TYR A 97 19.97 -5.12 -2.18
CA TYR A 97 20.89 -5.69 -1.19
C TYR A 97 21.19 -7.17 -1.47
N CYS A 98 20.16 -7.97 -1.78
CA CYS A 98 20.30 -9.37 -2.14
C CYS A 98 21.16 -9.55 -3.40
N ILE A 99 20.92 -8.79 -4.46
CA ILE A 99 21.71 -8.82 -5.70
C ILE A 99 23.18 -8.46 -5.40
N MET A 100 23.43 -7.37 -4.66
CA MET A 100 24.78 -6.95 -4.27
C MET A 100 25.49 -8.03 -3.46
N ARG A 101 24.79 -8.68 -2.53
CA ARG A 101 25.33 -9.80 -1.73
C ARG A 101 25.67 -11.00 -2.61
N LEU A 102 24.84 -11.33 -3.60
CA LEU A 102 25.10 -12.42 -4.55
C LEU A 102 26.34 -12.11 -5.41
N ILE A 103 26.44 -10.91 -5.97
CA ILE A 103 27.60 -10.47 -6.75
C ILE A 103 28.88 -10.53 -5.89
N ASN A 104 28.82 -10.04 -4.65
CA ASN A 104 29.96 -10.08 -3.74
C ASN A 104 30.37 -11.50 -3.37
N ARG A 105 29.40 -12.43 -3.18
CA ARG A 105 29.70 -13.85 -2.99
C ARG A 105 30.39 -14.46 -4.21
N GLN A 106 29.91 -14.17 -5.42
CA GLN A 106 30.52 -14.65 -6.66
C GLN A 106 31.93 -14.09 -6.85
N ARG A 107 32.13 -12.80 -6.60
CA ARG A 107 33.46 -12.16 -6.62
C ARG A 107 34.41 -12.80 -5.61
N LYS A 108 33.95 -13.13 -4.40
CA LYS A 108 34.76 -13.81 -3.39
C LYS A 108 35.13 -15.24 -3.82
N LYS A 109 34.23 -15.96 -4.50
CA LYS A 109 34.54 -17.27 -5.10
C LYS A 109 35.61 -17.15 -6.21
N LEU A 110 35.47 -16.17 -7.11
CA LEU A 110 36.45 -15.96 -8.19
C LEU A 110 37.84 -15.58 -7.66
N LYS A 111 37.91 -14.73 -6.63
CA LYS A 111 39.19 -14.37 -5.97
C LYS A 111 39.85 -15.55 -5.26
N ARG A 112 39.09 -16.55 -4.77
CA ARG A 112 39.67 -17.79 -4.20
C ARG A 112 40.28 -18.74 -5.24
N CYS A 113 39.83 -18.68 -6.50
CA CYS A 113 40.40 -19.48 -7.58
C CYS A 113 41.74 -18.92 -8.11
N ILE A 114 42.08 -17.68 -7.76
CA ILE A 114 43.28 -16.96 -8.18
C ILE A 114 44.20 -16.81 -6.95
N ALA A 115 44.76 -17.92 -6.47
CA ALA A 115 45.94 -17.94 -5.61
C ALA A 115 47.06 -18.68 -6.40
N PRO A 116 48.36 -18.33 -6.20
CA PRO A 116 49.37 -18.30 -7.26
C PRO A 116 49.61 -19.66 -7.94
N ARG A 117 49.41 -19.73 -9.27
CA ARG A 117 49.81 -20.89 -10.06
C ARG A 117 51.32 -20.85 -10.30
N THR A 118 51.98 -21.90 -9.85
CA THR A 118 53.40 -22.21 -10.05
C THR A 118 53.85 -22.14 -11.53
N PRO A 119 55.10 -21.72 -11.81
CA PRO A 119 55.59 -21.30 -13.14
C PRO A 119 55.88 -22.42 -14.16
N ALA A 120 55.58 -23.69 -13.84
CA ALA A 120 55.91 -24.82 -14.71
C ALA A 120 54.92 -25.03 -15.88
N LYS A 121 53.68 -24.52 -15.77
CA LYS A 121 52.59 -24.86 -16.72
C LYS A 121 52.42 -23.87 -17.87
N GLU A 122 53.06 -22.70 -17.80
CA GLU A 122 52.94 -21.66 -18.83
C GLU A 122 53.81 -21.95 -20.06
N LYS A 123 54.99 -22.56 -19.86
CA LYS A 123 55.89 -22.93 -20.97
C LYS A 123 55.29 -24.00 -21.89
N SER A 124 54.54 -24.98 -21.36
CA SER A 124 53.91 -26.01 -22.18
C SER A 124 52.77 -25.47 -23.03
N LEU A 125 52.03 -24.47 -22.54
CA LEU A 125 50.92 -23.87 -23.26
C LEU A 125 51.40 -22.93 -24.38
N GLN A 126 52.51 -22.22 -24.15
CA GLN A 126 53.08 -21.33 -25.16
C GLN A 126 53.70 -22.12 -26.33
N GLN A 127 54.29 -23.29 -26.06
CA GLN A 127 54.79 -24.18 -27.11
C GLN A 127 53.65 -24.74 -27.97
N ASP A 128 52.55 -25.15 -27.35
CA ASP A 128 51.38 -25.72 -28.04
C ASP A 128 50.66 -24.67 -28.93
N LEU A 129 50.61 -23.41 -28.49
CA LEU A 129 50.09 -22.29 -29.28
C LEU A 129 51.01 -21.91 -30.46
N SER A 130 52.33 -22.01 -30.27
CA SER A 130 53.33 -21.73 -31.33
C SER A 130 53.28 -22.79 -32.45
N GLU A 131 53.18 -24.07 -32.08
CA GLU A 131 53.12 -25.19 -33.03
C GLU A 131 51.83 -25.12 -33.86
N LYS A 132 50.71 -24.78 -33.22
CA LYS A 132 49.41 -24.63 -33.88
C LYS A 132 49.35 -23.43 -34.84
N ALA A 133 50.07 -22.35 -34.54
CA ALA A 133 50.16 -21.19 -35.42
C ALA A 133 50.99 -21.48 -36.69
N MET A 134 52.07 -22.26 -36.55
CA MET A 134 52.95 -22.63 -37.66
C MET A 134 52.28 -23.61 -38.64
N SER A 135 51.46 -24.54 -38.12
CA SER A 135 50.64 -25.46 -38.91
C SER A 135 49.59 -24.73 -39.79
N LEU A 136 48.95 -23.68 -39.26
CA LEU A 136 47.91 -22.93 -39.98
C LEU A 136 48.48 -22.09 -41.13
N HIS A 137 49.73 -21.62 -41.02
CA HIS A 137 50.38 -20.87 -42.09
C HIS A 137 50.67 -21.74 -43.30
N MET A 138 51.16 -22.97 -43.10
CA MET A 138 51.44 -23.93 -44.18
C MET A 138 50.17 -24.41 -44.91
N LEU A 139 49.04 -24.50 -44.20
CA LEU A 139 47.74 -24.84 -44.80
C LEU A 139 47.19 -23.72 -45.70
N LYS A 140 47.52 -22.46 -45.38
CA LYS A 140 47.00 -21.29 -46.11
C LYS A 140 47.72 -21.07 -47.45
N ASP A 141 49.01 -21.37 -47.53
CA ASP A 141 49.78 -21.26 -48.77
C ASP A 141 49.38 -22.33 -49.80
N GLN A 142 48.94 -23.53 -49.36
CA GLN A 142 48.45 -24.56 -50.28
C GLN A 142 47.12 -24.22 -50.97
N HIS A 143 46.29 -23.37 -50.37
CA HIS A 143 44.94 -23.08 -50.89
C HIS A 143 44.90 -21.90 -51.87
N ILE A 144 46.00 -21.15 -52.04
CA ILE A 144 46.06 -19.96 -52.92
C ILE A 144 46.43 -20.32 -54.38
N VAL A 145 46.93 -21.53 -54.66
CA VAL A 145 47.42 -21.90 -56.00
C VAL A 145 46.35 -22.45 -56.97
N TYR A 146 45.11 -22.72 -56.52
CA TYR A 146 44.13 -23.47 -57.33
C TYR A 146 42.84 -22.74 -57.74
N GLN A 147 42.84 -21.40 -57.83
CA GLN A 147 41.69 -20.62 -58.30
C GLN A 147 42.10 -19.55 -59.32
N ASN A 148 42.67 -19.98 -60.45
CA ASN A 148 42.74 -19.17 -61.69
C ASN A 148 43.00 -20.08 -62.91
N LYS A 149 41.93 -20.62 -63.49
CA LYS A 149 41.86 -20.91 -64.93
C LYS A 149 40.42 -21.10 -65.39
#